data_AF-A0A2M7XNQ3-F1
#
_entry.id   AF-A0A2M7XNQ3-F1
#
_cell.length_a   1.000
_cell.length_b   1.000
_cell.length_c   1.000
_cell.angle_alpha   90.00
_cell.angle_beta   90.00
_cell.angle_gamma   90.00
#
_symmetry.space_group_name_H-M   'P 1'
#
loop_
_entity.id
_entity.type
_entity.pdbx_description
1 polymer ?
#
loop_
_entity_poly.entity_id
_entity_poly.type
_entity_poly.pdbx_seq_one_letter_code
_entity_poly.pdbx_strand_id
1 'polypeptide(L)' 'MDQFILDFYYSKLLLAIEIDGGYHLGQKKLDHERDIKLSMIGIKTIRYTNDEVLKTLKLVTDNIKEEILERSYEI' A
#
# COMPACT_ATOMS: atom_id res chain seq x y z
N MET A 1 -7.67 -17.04 11.58
CA MET A 1 -6.67 -16.54 10.62
C MET A 1 -7.22 -15.26 10.06
N ASP A 2 -6.49 -14.16 10.22
CA ASP A 2 -6.86 -12.91 9.57
C ASP A 2 -6.58 -13.05 8.07
N GLN A 3 -7.54 -12.64 7.23
CA GLN A 3 -7.43 -12.67 5.78
C GLN A 3 -7.46 -11.25 5.27
N PHE A 4 -6.46 -10.87 4.48
CA PHE A 4 -6.36 -9.55 3.87
C PHE A 4 -6.50 -9.68 2.36
N ILE A 5 -7.30 -8.80 1.77
CA ILE A 5 -7.36 -8.62 0.31
C ILE A 5 -6.69 -7.28 0.04
N LEU A 6 -5.65 -7.32 -0.78
CA LEU A 6 -4.89 -6.16 -1.25
C LEU A 6 -5.41 -5.81 -2.65
N ASP A 7 -5.52 -4.52 -2.99
CA ASP A 7 -5.98 -4.11 -4.31
C ASP A 7 -4.98 -4.53 -5.40
N PHE A 8 -3.69 -4.28 -5.15
CA PHE A 8 -2.59 -4.73 -5.99
C PHE A 8 -1.45 -5.28 -5.13
N TYR A 9 -0.80 -6.32 -5.63
CA TYR A 9 0.32 -6.95 -4.94
C TYR A 9 1.41 -7.37 -5.92
N TYR A 10 2.63 -6.88 -5.67
CA TYR A 10 3.82 -7.26 -6.40
C TYR A 10 4.66 -8.24 -5.59
N SER A 11 4.42 -9.53 -5.84
CA SER A 11 4.97 -10.64 -5.05
C SER A 11 6.49 -10.68 -5.00
N LYS A 12 7.19 -10.29 -6.07
CA LYS A 12 8.66 -10.27 -6.13
C LYS A 12 9.28 -9.35 -5.07
N LEU A 13 8.62 -8.26 -4.74
CA LEU A 13 9.12 -7.25 -3.79
C LEU A 13 8.34 -7.20 -2.48
N LEU A 14 7.39 -8.15 -2.28
CA LEU A 14 6.46 -8.13 -1.17
C LEU A 14 5.83 -6.74 -1.00
N LEU A 15 5.39 -6.12 -2.10
CA LEU A 15 4.86 -4.75 -2.09
C LEU A 15 3.36 -4.75 -2.38
N ALA A 16 2.58 -4.25 -1.44
CA ALA A 16 1.15 -4.03 -1.57
C ALA A 16 0.87 -2.56 -1.93
N ILE A 17 -0.06 -2.33 -2.85
CA ILE A 17 -0.55 -1.00 -3.21
C ILE A 17 -2.05 -0.99 -2.98
N GLU A 18 -2.54 -0.06 -2.17
CA GLU A 18 -3.96 0.11 -1.87
C GLU A 18 -4.44 1.49 -2.28
N ILE A 19 -5.70 1.57 -2.73
CA ILE A 19 -6.35 2.83 -3.08
C ILE A 19 -7.41 3.12 -2.02
N ASP A 20 -7.15 4.09 -1.16
CA ASP A 20 -8.05 4.50 -0.09
C ASP A 20 -9.10 5.49 -0.61
N GLY A 21 -10.37 5.09 -0.53
CA GLY A 21 -11.51 5.90 -0.95
C GLY A 21 -11.98 6.96 0.04
N GLY A 22 -11.36 7.03 1.23
CA GLY A 22 -11.68 8.04 2.24
C GLY A 22 -12.17 7.45 3.56
N TYR A 23 -11.54 7.93 4.63
CA TYR A 23 -11.72 7.61 6.04
C TYR A 23 -13.18 7.53 6.53
N HIS A 24 -13.51 6.40 7.15
CA HIS A 24 -14.36 6.41 8.35
C HIS A 24 -13.46 6.46 9.58
N LEU A 25 -13.68 7.43 10.48
CA LEU A 25 -12.90 7.68 11.72
C LEU A 25 -12.69 6.46 12.64
N GLY A 26 -13.43 5.36 12.44
CA GLY A 26 -13.26 4.09 13.16
C GLY A 26 -12.22 3.11 12.58
N GLN A 27 -11.71 3.31 11.36
CA GLN A 27 -10.80 2.36 10.70
C GLN A 27 -9.33 2.53 11.09
N LYS A 28 -8.94 3.69 11.63
CA LYS A 28 -7.54 4.03 11.97
C LYS A 28 -6.80 2.97 12.80
N LYS A 29 -7.51 2.33 13.73
CA LYS A 29 -6.92 1.30 14.61
C LYS A 29 -6.83 -0.07 13.92
N LEU A 30 -7.83 -0.40 13.09
CA LEU A 30 -7.83 -1.62 12.28
C LEU A 30 -6.78 -1.56 11.17
N ASP A 31 -6.61 -0.40 10.55
CA ASP A 31 -5.57 -0.15 9.54
C ASP A 31 -4.18 -0.25 10.16
N HIS A 32 -3.99 0.28 11.37
CA HIS A 32 -2.72 0.16 12.07
C HIS A 32 -2.36 -1.30 12.41
N GLU A 33 -3.33 -2.07 12.93
CA GLU A 33 -3.11 -3.50 13.22
C GLU A 33 -2.88 -4.32 11.94
N ARG A 34 -3.57 -3.98 10.84
CA ARG A 34 -3.38 -4.57 9.52
C ARG A 34 -1.98 -4.30 8.98
N ASP A 35 -1.57 -3.03 8.98
CA ASP A 35 -0.26 -2.60 8.47
C ASP A 35 0.87 -3.24 9.30
N ILE A 36 0.69 -3.36 10.63
CA ILE A 36 1.63 -4.10 11.49
C ILE A 36 1.71 -5.57 11.06
N LYS A 37 0.57 -6.26 10.88
CA LYS A 37 0.55 -7.68 10.52
C LYS A 37 1.19 -7.93 9.15
N LEU A 38 0.92 -7.08 8.16
CA LEU A 38 1.55 -7.16 6.84
C LEU A 38 3.06 -6.90 6.91
N SER A 39 3.47 -5.89 7.68
CA SER A 39 4.89 -5.58 7.91
C SER A 39 5.64 -6.72 8.60
N MET A 40 5.02 -7.39 9.58
CA MET A 40 5.61 -8.55 10.27
C MET A 40 5.93 -9.72 9.35
N ILE A 41 5.23 -9.85 8.21
CA ILE A 41 5.50 -10.87 7.19
C ILE A 41 6.31 -10.33 6.01
N GLY A 42 6.91 -9.14 6.16
CA GLY A 42 7.78 -8.52 5.17
C GLY A 42 7.06 -7.79 4.03
N ILE A 43 5.74 -7.62 4.13
CA ILE A 43 4.97 -6.88 3.12
C ILE A 43 5.00 -5.38 3.41
N LYS A 44 5.61 -4.60 2.52
CA LYS A 44 5.53 -3.13 2.51
C LYS A 44 4.20 -2.75 1.88
N THR A 45 3.47 -1.81 2.47
CA THR A 45 2.19 -1.32 1.93
C THR A 45 2.31 0.17 1.63
N ILE A 46 1.95 0.57 0.42
CA ILE A 46 1.81 1.98 0.01
C ILE A 46 0.35 2.27 -0.30
N ARG A 47 -0.14 3.43 0.12
CA ARG A 47 -1.55 3.83 -0.01
C ARG A 47 -1.65 5.13 -0.79
N TYR A 48 -2.56 5.19 -1.75
CA TYR A 48 -2.93 6.42 -2.46
C TYR A 48 -4.41 6.70 -2.26
N THR A 49 -4.78 7.97 -2.14
CA THR A 49 -6.20 8.34 -2.11
C THR A 49 -6.82 8.25 -3.50
N ASN A 50 -8.14 8.04 -3.55
CA ASN A 50 -8.91 8.13 -4.80
C ASN A 50 -8.62 9.43 -5.56
N ASP A 51 -8.53 10.55 -4.85
CA ASP A 51 -8.26 11.86 -5.45
C ASP A 51 -6.85 11.93 -6.08
N GLU A 52 -5.83 11.37 -5.43
CA GLU A 52 -4.48 11.31 -6.01
C GLU A 52 -4.44 10.48 -7.29
N VAL A 53 -5.12 9.33 -7.30
CA VAL A 53 -5.18 8.46 -8.47
C VAL A 53 -5.96 9.13 -9.60
N LEU A 54 -7.10 9.75 -9.31
CA LEU A 54 -7.98 10.35 -10.32
C LEU A 54 -7.46 11.68 -10.87
N LYS A 55 -6.82 12.51 -10.02
CA LYS A 55 -6.39 13.88 -10.39
C LYS A 55 -4.91 13.94 -10.78
N THR A 56 -4.08 13.05 -10.25
CA THR A 56 -2.62 13.11 -10.37
C THR A 56 -1.98 11.77 -10.73
N LEU A 57 -2.63 10.99 -11.59
CA LEU A 57 -2.19 9.62 -11.94
C LEU A 57 -0.71 9.52 -12.32
N LYS A 58 -0.18 10.47 -13.11
CA LYS A 58 1.23 10.46 -13.50
C LYS A 58 2.15 10.48 -12.28
N LEU A 59 1.87 11.35 -11.31
CA LEU A 59 2.65 11.47 -10.08
C LEU A 59 2.59 10.16 -9.26
N VAL A 60 1.41 9.57 -9.14
CA VAL A 60 1.22 8.26 -8.49
C VAL A 60 2.07 7.20 -9.17
N THR A 61 2.01 7.08 -10.50
CA THR A 61 2.77 6.05 -11.23
C THR A 61 4.29 6.27 -11.17
N ASP A 62 4.75 7.52 -11.14
CA ASP A 62 6.17 7.83 -11.02
C ASP A 62 6.66 7.50 -9.60
N ASN A 63 5.90 7.83 -8.56
CA ASN A 63 6.20 7.45 -7.18
C ASN A 63 6.18 5.91 -6.99
N ILE A 64 5.23 5.17 -7.60
CA ILE A 64 5.24 3.69 -7.56
C ILE A 64 6.54 3.13 -8.14
N LYS A 65 7.07 3.71 -9.22
CA LYS A 65 8.35 3.25 -9.81
C LYS A 65 9.52 3.50 -8.86
N GLU A 66 9.55 4.65 -8.20
CA GLU A 66 10.55 4.98 -7.19
C GLU A 66 10.47 4.00 -6.02
N GLU A 67 9.29 3.74 -5.49
CA GLU A 67 9.06 2.76 -4.42
C GLU A 67 9.48 1.34 -4.80
N ILE A 68 9.23 0.92 -6.04
CA ILE A 68 9.69 -0.37 -6.57
C ILE A 68 11.21 -0.42 -6.61
N LEU A 69 11.86 0.66 -7.07
CA LEU A 69 13.31 0.73 -7.16
C LEU A 69 13.95 0.69 -5.76
N GLU A 70 13.46 1.51 -4.84
CA GLU A 70 13.92 1.54 -3.44
C GLU A 70 13.73 0.18 -2.77
N ARG A 71 12.54 -0.39 -2.88
CA ARG A 71 12.23 -1.69 -2.27
C ARG A 71 13.10 -2.82 -2.83
N SER A 72 13.54 -2.72 -4.09
CA SER A 72 14.46 -3.71 -4.69
C SER A 72 15.87 -3.69 -4.11
N TYR A 73 16.26 -2.62 -3.42
CA TYR A 73 17.53 -2.54 -2.68
C TYR A 73 17.42 -2.97 -1.21
N GLU A 74 16.20 -3.06 -0.68
CA GLU A 74 15.94 -3.46 0.71
C GLU A 74 15.84 -4.99 0.90
N ILE A 75 15.56 -5.73 -0.17
CA ILE A 75 15.39 -7.19 -0.20
C ILE A 75 16.56 -7.83 -0.93
#